data_AF-A0A8W8JKT0-F1
#
_entry.id   AF-A0A8W8JKT0-F1
#
_cell.length_a   1.000
_cell.length_b   1.000
_cell.length_c   1.000
_cell.angle_alpha   90.00
_cell.angle_beta   90.00
_cell.angle_gamma   90.00
#
_symmetry.space_group_name_H-M   'P 1'
#
loop_
_entity.id
_entity.type
_entity.pdbx_description
1 polymer ?
#
loop_
_entity_poly.entity_id
_entity_poly.type
_entity_poly.pdbx_seq_one_letter_code
_entity_poly.pdbx_strand_id
1 'polypeptide(L)'
;DGTCHLDCTVPGGCGKMGYHADELKSVKSAYGKKFFMKTTSRAPYCEYHYALRVTLGNPSGSYQWRGELRANIHGTNGQLGERVVTDDYVYFNPGQSYSFLIAVPHNIGEIRDVSLHWVHHGISINPFQWNPFHLRHPELFFQSVEVVAGDSFQKIKFCGTGGTESNSQRTLSTKC
;
A
#
# COMPACT_ATOMS: atom_id res chain seq x y z
N ASP A 1 -6.97 18.42 3.20
CA ASP A 1 -6.05 17.27 3.07
C ASP A 1 -6.03 16.68 1.66
N GLY A 2 -7.13 16.71 0.88
CA GLY A 2 -7.07 16.50 -0.58
C GLY A 2 -6.68 15.08 -1.01
N THR A 3 -6.78 14.11 -0.12
CA THR A 3 -6.45 12.70 -0.34
C THR A 3 -7.67 11.93 -0.84
N CYS A 4 -7.49 11.10 -1.87
CA CYS A 4 -8.50 10.16 -2.35
C CYS A 4 -8.22 8.76 -1.80
N HIS A 5 -9.13 8.23 -1.00
CA HIS A 5 -9.06 6.85 -0.51
C HIS A 5 -9.94 5.95 -1.38
N LEU A 6 -9.40 4.78 -1.76
CA LEU A 6 -10.17 3.76 -2.44
C LEU A 6 -11.06 3.06 -1.41
N ASP A 7 -12.34 3.40 -1.38
CA ASP A 7 -13.35 2.75 -0.53
C ASP A 7 -14.41 2.06 -1.39
N CYS A 8 -13.97 0.98 -2.04
CA CYS A 8 -14.81 0.13 -2.88
C CYS A 8 -15.25 -1.13 -2.13
N THR A 9 -15.68 -1.02 -0.89
CA THR A 9 -15.97 -2.20 -0.05
C THR A 9 -17.36 -2.79 -0.25
N VAL A 10 -18.21 -2.08 -1.01
CA VAL A 10 -19.58 -2.49 -1.32
C VAL A 10 -19.78 -2.61 -2.83
N PRO A 11 -20.50 -3.64 -3.31
CA PRO A 11 -20.83 -3.76 -4.73
C PRO A 11 -21.51 -2.50 -5.24
N GLY A 12 -21.01 -1.91 -6.33
CA GLY A 12 -21.53 -0.67 -6.91
C GLY A 12 -21.27 0.59 -6.07
N GLY A 13 -20.38 0.53 -5.08
CA GLY A 13 -19.87 1.68 -4.32
C GLY A 13 -18.80 2.48 -5.07
N CYS A 14 -18.08 1.83 -5.99
CA CYS A 14 -17.14 2.48 -6.89
C CYS A 14 -17.69 2.52 -8.31
N GLY A 15 -17.57 3.69 -8.92
CA GLY A 15 -18.02 3.93 -10.29
C GLY A 15 -17.00 3.38 -11.28
N LYS A 16 -17.49 2.73 -12.33
CA LYS A 16 -16.67 2.32 -13.47
C LYS A 16 -16.59 3.49 -14.46
N MET A 17 -15.40 3.82 -14.94
CA MET A 17 -15.27 4.78 -16.03
C MET A 17 -15.71 4.13 -17.35
N GLY A 18 -16.49 4.86 -18.16
CA GLY A 18 -16.87 4.44 -19.51
C GLY A 18 -18.29 3.90 -19.61
N TYR A 19 -18.48 2.84 -20.39
CA TYR A 19 -19.80 2.31 -20.77
C TYR A 19 -20.67 1.92 -19.56
N HIS A 20 -20.06 1.41 -18.48
CA HIS A 20 -20.74 0.91 -17.28
C HIS A 20 -20.84 1.95 -16.14
N ALA A 21 -20.71 3.24 -16.44
CA ALA A 21 -20.74 4.30 -15.42
C ALA A 21 -22.11 4.46 -14.73
N ASP A 22 -23.18 4.02 -15.39
CA ASP A 22 -24.56 4.00 -14.91
C ASP A 22 -24.83 2.90 -13.88
N GLU A 23 -23.95 1.90 -13.75
CA GLU A 23 -24.06 0.83 -12.75
C GLU A 23 -23.75 1.29 -11.30
N LEU A 24 -23.24 2.52 -11.13
CA LEU A 24 -22.98 3.07 -9.80
C LEU A 24 -24.29 3.18 -9.02
N LYS A 25 -24.39 2.47 -7.87
CA LYS A 25 -25.66 2.33 -7.12
C LYS A 25 -26.31 3.65 -6.71
N SER A 26 -25.54 4.73 -6.66
CA SER A 26 -26.05 6.05 -6.32
C SER A 26 -25.64 7.11 -7.34
N VAL A 27 -25.96 6.90 -8.62
CA VAL A 27 -25.74 7.89 -9.70
C VAL A 27 -26.27 9.30 -9.32
N LYS A 28 -27.40 9.39 -8.61
CA LYS A 28 -27.94 10.68 -8.12
C LYS A 28 -27.06 11.36 -7.06
N SER A 29 -26.39 10.60 -6.19
CA SER A 29 -25.43 11.15 -5.20
C SER A 29 -24.06 11.46 -5.81
N ALA A 30 -23.79 10.88 -6.99
CA ALA A 30 -22.58 11.09 -7.78
C ALA A 30 -22.61 12.38 -8.61
N TYR A 31 -23.77 13.05 -8.74
CA TYR A 31 -23.87 14.30 -9.49
C TYR A 31 -22.93 15.37 -8.91
N GLY A 32 -22.11 15.97 -9.77
CA GLY A 32 -21.12 16.97 -9.38
C GLY A 32 -19.91 16.42 -8.61
N LYS A 33 -19.77 15.10 -8.46
CA LYS A 33 -18.58 14.47 -7.87
C LYS A 33 -17.46 14.32 -8.90
N LYS A 34 -16.22 14.36 -8.43
CA LYS A 34 -15.02 14.10 -9.24
C LYS A 34 -14.48 12.73 -8.86
N PHE A 35 -14.23 11.90 -9.87
CA PHE A 35 -13.62 10.59 -9.72
C PHE A 35 -12.23 10.62 -10.37
N PHE A 36 -11.29 9.90 -9.77
CA PHE A 36 -9.91 9.83 -10.23
C PHE A 36 -9.49 8.36 -10.29
N MET A 37 -8.73 8.00 -11.32
CA MET A 37 -8.14 6.68 -11.48
C MET A 37 -6.84 6.77 -12.28
N LYS A 38 -6.03 5.71 -12.21
CA LYS A 38 -4.87 5.52 -13.08
C LYS A 38 -5.23 4.54 -14.21
N THR A 39 -4.62 4.74 -15.38
CA THR A 39 -4.67 3.85 -16.53
C THR A 39 -3.25 3.61 -17.03
N THR A 40 -3.06 2.51 -17.76
CA THR A 40 -1.78 2.24 -18.43
C THR A 40 -1.64 3.08 -19.70
N SER A 41 -0.42 3.20 -20.22
CA SER A 41 -0.10 3.95 -21.45
C SER A 41 -0.42 3.19 -22.74
N ARG A 42 -0.75 1.89 -22.65
CA ARG A 42 -0.97 1.01 -23.82
C ARG A 42 -2.26 0.20 -23.67
N ALA A 43 -2.90 -0.13 -24.78
CA ALA A 43 -4.09 -0.94 -24.77
C ALA A 43 -3.83 -2.38 -24.25
N PRO A 44 -4.77 -3.01 -23.52
CA PRO A 44 -6.00 -2.41 -23.00
C PRO A 44 -5.69 -1.45 -21.83
N TYR A 45 -6.28 -0.25 -21.85
CA TYR A 45 -5.97 0.82 -20.87
C TYR A 45 -6.46 0.55 -19.44
N CYS A 46 -7.17 -0.56 -19.23
CA CYS A 46 -7.73 -0.95 -17.95
C CYS A 46 -6.62 -1.32 -16.96
N GLU A 47 -6.77 -0.86 -15.72
CA GLU A 47 -5.94 -1.29 -14.59
C GLU A 47 -6.82 -1.64 -13.39
N TYR A 48 -6.36 -2.60 -12.61
CA TYR A 48 -6.92 -3.02 -11.34
C TYR A 48 -6.23 -2.25 -10.21
N HIS A 49 -7.01 -1.53 -9.41
CA HIS A 49 -6.50 -0.72 -8.31
C HIS A 49 -6.56 -1.46 -6.97
N TYR A 50 -5.45 -1.43 -6.24
CA TYR A 50 -5.29 -2.00 -4.90
C TYR A 50 -4.80 -0.90 -3.97
N ALA A 51 -5.57 -0.56 -2.94
CA ALA A 51 -5.13 0.33 -1.89
C ALA A 51 -4.50 -0.48 -0.75
N LEU A 52 -3.30 -0.07 -0.35
CA LEU A 52 -2.57 -0.60 0.79
C LEU A 52 -2.59 0.41 1.92
N ARG A 53 -2.93 0.00 3.13
CA ARG A 53 -2.74 0.77 4.35
C ARG A 53 -1.84 0.00 5.30
N VAL A 54 -0.58 0.41 5.38
CA VAL A 54 0.44 -0.19 6.25
C VAL A 54 0.48 0.56 7.56
N THR A 55 0.29 -0.13 8.68
CA THR A 55 0.37 0.45 10.02
C THR A 55 1.61 -0.07 10.72
N LEU A 56 2.44 0.87 11.18
CA LEU A 56 3.65 0.56 11.92
C LEU A 56 3.36 0.39 13.40
N GLY A 57 4.03 -0.59 14.03
CA GLY A 57 4.05 -0.76 15.47
C GLY A 57 4.86 0.32 16.15
N ASN A 58 4.69 0.43 17.47
CA ASN A 58 5.42 1.35 18.32
C ASN A 58 5.99 0.64 19.56
N PRO A 59 6.87 -0.37 19.40
CA PRO A 59 7.55 -0.96 20.54
C PRO A 59 8.52 0.03 21.16
N SER A 60 8.83 -0.16 22.44
CA SER A 60 9.85 0.64 23.13
C SER A 60 11.19 0.54 22.41
N GLY A 61 11.84 1.68 22.17
CA GLY A 61 13.10 1.76 21.41
C GLY A 61 12.95 1.83 19.90
N SER A 62 11.72 1.78 19.34
CA SER A 62 11.51 2.06 17.92
C SER A 62 11.79 3.54 17.61
N TYR A 63 12.34 3.80 16.41
CA TYR A 63 12.78 5.12 16.00
C TYR A 63 12.24 5.48 14.61
N GLN A 64 12.20 6.77 14.32
CA GLN A 64 11.82 7.27 13.00
C GLN A 64 12.95 7.00 11.99
N TRP A 65 12.62 6.37 10.86
CA TRP A 65 13.59 6.08 9.81
C TRP A 65 13.15 6.64 8.46
N ARG A 66 14.11 7.09 7.65
CA ARG A 66 13.87 7.58 6.29
C ARG A 66 14.23 6.51 5.27
N GLY A 67 13.41 6.32 4.25
CA GLY A 67 13.67 5.35 3.19
C GLY A 67 12.48 5.07 2.30
N GLU A 68 12.55 4.00 1.54
CA GLU A 68 11.50 3.59 0.61
C GLU A 68 10.84 2.29 1.05
N LEU A 69 9.54 2.17 0.77
CA LEU A 69 8.78 0.95 0.98
C LEU A 69 8.43 0.34 -0.36
N ARG A 70 8.62 -0.97 -0.47
CA ARG A 70 8.20 -1.80 -1.59
C ARG A 70 7.16 -2.79 -1.12
N ALA A 71 6.20 -3.09 -1.99
CA ALA A 71 5.15 -4.06 -1.70
C ALA A 71 4.96 -5.04 -2.85
N ASN A 72 4.57 -6.27 -2.51
CA ASN A 72 4.07 -7.27 -3.43
C ASN A 72 2.85 -7.96 -2.80
N ILE A 73 1.70 -7.91 -3.46
CA ILE A 73 0.49 -8.60 -3.02
C ILE A 73 0.36 -9.90 -3.79
N HIS A 74 0.17 -11.00 -3.09
CA HIS A 74 -0.05 -12.31 -3.68
C HIS A 74 -1.54 -12.65 -3.63
N GLY A 75 -2.07 -13.09 -4.76
CA GLY A 75 -3.43 -13.58 -4.86
C GLY A 75 -3.50 -15.00 -5.44
N THR A 76 -4.70 -15.48 -5.70
CA THR A 76 -4.95 -16.83 -6.26
C THR A 76 -4.57 -16.93 -7.74
N ASN A 77 -4.71 -15.84 -8.50
CA ASN A 77 -4.48 -15.81 -9.94
C ASN A 77 -3.10 -15.27 -10.31
N GLY A 78 -2.25 -14.97 -9.32
CA GLY A 78 -0.92 -14.44 -9.54
C GLY A 78 -0.50 -13.49 -8.42
N GLN A 79 0.38 -12.55 -8.76
CA GLN A 79 0.90 -11.55 -7.83
C GLN A 79 1.04 -10.21 -8.54
N LEU A 80 1.15 -9.15 -7.75
CA LEU A 80 1.48 -7.84 -8.28
C LEU A 80 2.92 -7.82 -8.80
N GLY A 81 3.87 -8.45 -8.11
CA GLY A 81 5.30 -8.23 -8.27
C GLY A 81 5.78 -7.08 -7.38
N GLU A 82 7.03 -7.14 -6.92
CA GLU A 82 7.62 -6.12 -6.05
C GLU A 82 7.65 -4.76 -6.76
N ARG A 83 7.07 -3.74 -6.12
CA ARG A 83 7.10 -2.35 -6.58
C ARG A 83 7.35 -1.40 -5.43
N VAL A 84 8.10 -0.34 -5.71
CA VAL A 84 8.19 0.82 -4.81
C VAL A 84 6.81 1.48 -4.74
N VAL A 85 6.29 1.65 -3.53
CA VAL A 85 4.96 2.24 -3.29
C VAL A 85 5.03 3.68 -2.78
N THR A 86 6.21 4.10 -2.33
CA THR A 86 6.50 5.48 -1.93
C THR A 86 6.91 6.33 -3.12
N ASP A 87 6.46 7.58 -3.20
CA ASP A 87 6.83 8.50 -4.29
C ASP A 87 8.31 8.95 -4.23
N ASP A 88 8.90 8.97 -3.03
CA ASP A 88 10.30 9.28 -2.73
C ASP A 88 10.67 8.62 -1.37
N TYR A 89 11.78 8.99 -0.74
CA TYR A 89 12.15 8.55 0.59
C TYR A 89 11.30 9.23 1.68
N VAL A 90 10.41 8.45 2.27
CA VAL A 90 9.47 8.89 3.31
C VAL A 90 10.06 8.64 4.69
N TYR A 91 9.69 9.50 5.64
CA TYR A 91 9.93 9.26 7.06
C TYR A 91 8.84 8.37 7.66
N PHE A 92 9.24 7.19 8.09
CA PHE A 92 8.44 6.19 8.77
C PHE A 92 8.53 6.38 10.27
N ASN A 93 7.42 6.85 10.87
CA ASN A 93 7.27 7.10 12.29
C ASN A 93 6.59 5.89 12.94
N PRO A 94 7.11 5.41 14.10
CA PRO A 94 6.44 4.37 14.86
C PRO A 94 4.99 4.71 15.19
N GLY A 95 4.10 3.72 15.13
CA GLY A 95 2.67 3.89 15.43
C GLY A 95 1.83 4.58 14.35
N GLN A 96 2.42 5.01 13.24
CA GLN A 96 1.70 5.70 12.16
C GLN A 96 1.21 4.74 11.07
N SER A 97 0.16 5.16 10.35
CA SER A 97 -0.35 4.47 9.16
C SER A 97 0.06 5.22 7.88
N TYR A 98 0.42 4.46 6.86
CA TYR A 98 0.80 4.93 5.53
C TYR A 98 -0.09 4.28 4.48
N SER A 99 -0.67 5.09 3.60
CA SER A 99 -1.60 4.63 2.57
C SER A 99 -1.01 4.79 1.18
N PHE A 100 -1.15 3.76 0.35
CA PHE A 100 -0.59 3.67 -0.98
C PHE A 100 -1.65 3.14 -1.96
N LEU A 101 -1.55 3.54 -3.23
CA LEU A 101 -2.41 3.02 -4.30
C LEU A 101 -1.55 2.42 -5.40
N ILE A 102 -1.76 1.12 -5.66
CA ILE A 102 -1.07 0.37 -6.69
C ILE A 102 -2.07 0.06 -7.80
N ALA A 103 -1.68 0.25 -9.05
CA ALA A 103 -2.49 -0.08 -10.22
C ALA A 103 -1.71 -1.06 -11.09
N VAL A 104 -2.38 -2.12 -11.59
CA VAL A 104 -1.77 -3.15 -12.44
C VAL A 104 -2.70 -3.58 -13.57
N PRO A 105 -2.18 -4.05 -14.71
CA PRO A 105 -3.02 -4.41 -15.86
C PRO A 105 -3.75 -5.76 -15.71
N HIS A 106 -3.55 -6.49 -14.61
CA HIS A 106 -4.12 -7.82 -14.40
C HIS A 106 -4.74 -8.00 -13.02
N ASN A 107 -5.78 -8.82 -12.94
CA ASN A 107 -6.43 -9.18 -11.69
C ASN A 107 -5.67 -10.31 -10.98
N ILE A 108 -5.29 -10.12 -9.72
CA ILE A 108 -4.58 -11.14 -8.93
C ILE A 108 -5.49 -12.15 -8.23
N GLY A 109 -6.82 -12.01 -8.34
CA GLY A 109 -7.79 -12.91 -7.70
C GLY A 109 -8.02 -12.59 -6.23
N GLU A 110 -8.24 -13.62 -5.41
CA GLU A 110 -8.40 -13.46 -3.96
C GLU A 110 -7.07 -13.20 -3.28
N ILE A 111 -6.98 -12.17 -2.45
CA ILE A 111 -5.75 -11.77 -1.77
C ILE A 111 -5.40 -12.80 -0.68
N ARG A 112 -4.17 -13.32 -0.73
CA ARG A 112 -3.66 -14.35 0.19
C ARG A 112 -2.71 -13.80 1.24
N ASP A 113 -1.78 -12.95 0.82
CA ASP A 113 -0.76 -12.37 1.68
C ASP A 113 -0.10 -11.15 1.03
N VAL A 114 0.63 -10.39 1.84
CA VAL A 114 1.36 -9.19 1.40
C VAL A 114 2.80 -9.26 1.86
N SER A 115 3.73 -9.09 0.93
CA SER A 115 5.14 -8.87 1.21
C SER A 115 5.45 -7.38 1.23
N LEU A 116 6.12 -6.94 2.29
CA LEU A 116 6.65 -5.59 2.46
C LEU A 116 8.17 -5.67 2.53
N HIS A 117 8.84 -4.91 1.68
CA HIS A 117 10.31 -4.82 1.66
C HIS A 117 10.68 -3.35 1.87
N TRP A 118 11.41 -3.10 2.95
CA TRP A 118 11.80 -1.76 3.36
C TRP A 118 13.30 -1.55 3.12
N VAL A 119 13.67 -0.41 2.55
CA VAL A 119 15.07 -0.04 2.33
C VAL A 119 15.33 1.32 2.98
N HIS A 120 16.21 1.34 3.97
CA HIS A 120 16.62 2.57 4.65
C HIS A 120 17.50 3.43 3.74
N HIS A 121 17.24 4.74 3.73
CA HIS A 121 18.04 5.72 3.02
C HIS A 121 18.62 6.75 4.00
N GLY A 122 19.83 6.44 4.49
CA GLY A 122 20.49 7.12 5.60
C GLY A 122 21.22 8.43 5.29
N ILE A 123 21.26 8.86 4.03
CA ILE A 123 21.85 10.16 3.71
C ILE A 123 20.82 11.25 3.99
N SER A 124 20.81 11.73 5.23
CA SER A 124 20.25 13.03 5.56
C SER A 124 21.38 14.06 5.60
N ILE A 125 21.02 15.33 5.42
CA ILE A 125 21.90 16.48 5.64
C ILE A 125 22.43 16.59 7.08
N ASN A 126 21.93 15.76 8.01
CA ASN A 126 22.32 15.77 9.41
C ASN A 126 23.36 14.67 9.71
N PRO A 127 24.65 15.01 9.95
CA PRO A 127 25.71 14.03 10.19
C PRO A 127 25.51 13.17 11.45
N PHE A 128 24.67 13.60 12.41
CA PHE A 128 24.32 12.80 13.59
C PHE A 128 23.35 11.63 13.29
N GLN A 129 22.71 11.64 12.12
CA GLN A 129 21.83 10.56 11.66
C GLN A 129 22.56 9.53 10.81
N TRP A 130 23.81 9.80 10.44
CA TRP A 130 24.63 8.83 9.72
C TRP A 130 24.88 7.60 10.58
N ASN A 131 25.10 6.46 9.92
CA ASN A 131 25.45 5.20 10.54
C ASN A 131 26.92 4.83 10.25
N PRO A 132 27.90 5.67 10.64
CA PRO A 132 29.30 5.29 10.47
C PRO A 132 29.55 4.01 11.30
N PHE A 133 30.25 3.05 10.71
CA PHE A 133 30.58 1.75 11.32
C PHE A 133 29.42 0.75 11.52
N HIS A 134 28.26 0.96 10.89
CA HIS A 134 27.12 0.02 10.93
C HIS A 134 26.56 -0.30 12.33
N LEU A 135 26.71 0.61 13.30
CA LEU A 135 26.27 0.39 14.68
C LEU A 135 24.75 0.54 14.89
N ARG A 136 24.05 1.15 13.93
CA ARG A 136 22.58 1.24 13.92
C ARG A 136 22.01 0.19 12.97
N HIS A 137 20.95 -0.48 13.39
CA HIS A 137 20.17 -1.40 12.58
C HIS A 137 18.78 -0.77 12.35
N PRO A 138 18.58 -0.02 11.25
CA PRO A 138 17.29 0.58 10.96
C PRO A 138 16.24 -0.52 10.78
N GLU A 139 15.22 -0.50 11.62
CA GLU A 139 14.21 -1.54 11.70
C GLU A 139 12.82 -0.92 11.72
N LEU A 140 11.91 -1.45 10.89
CA LEU A 140 10.49 -1.10 10.91
C LEU A 140 9.65 -2.24 11.48
N PHE A 141 8.65 -1.91 12.29
CA PHE A 141 7.74 -2.89 12.87
C PHE A 141 6.43 -2.87 12.10
N PHE A 142 6.17 -3.85 11.23
CA PHE A 142 4.90 -3.92 10.51
C PHE A 142 3.83 -4.58 11.39
N GLN A 143 2.98 -3.76 12.01
CA GLN A 143 1.89 -4.25 12.87
C GLN A 143 0.75 -4.84 12.04
N SER A 144 0.33 -4.13 11.00
CA SER A 144 -0.69 -4.64 10.09
C SER A 144 -0.62 -4.00 8.71
N VAL A 145 -1.18 -4.71 7.74
CA VAL A 145 -1.42 -4.21 6.39
C VAL A 145 -2.84 -4.52 5.98
N GLU A 146 -3.60 -3.49 5.66
CA GLU A 146 -4.94 -3.60 5.08
C GLU A 146 -4.86 -3.41 3.57
N VAL A 147 -5.54 -4.29 2.83
CA VAL A 147 -5.64 -4.25 1.37
C VAL A 147 -7.10 -4.12 0.98
N VAL A 148 -7.40 -3.12 0.15
CA VAL A 148 -8.70 -2.94 -0.50
C VAL A 148 -8.53 -3.10 -2.01
N ALA A 149 -9.25 -4.05 -2.60
CA ALA A 149 -9.29 -4.23 -4.05
C ALA A 149 -10.49 -3.49 -4.65
N GLY A 150 -10.23 -2.60 -5.61
CA GLY A 150 -11.26 -1.73 -6.21
C GLY A 150 -12.35 -2.48 -6.96
N ASP A 151 -11.98 -3.55 -7.68
CA ASP A 151 -12.91 -4.26 -8.57
C ASP A 151 -13.62 -5.45 -7.92
N SER A 152 -13.00 -6.10 -6.92
CA SER A 152 -13.55 -7.32 -6.30
C SER A 152 -14.23 -7.05 -4.96
N PHE A 153 -14.29 -5.79 -4.53
CA PHE A 153 -14.82 -5.35 -3.24
C PHE A 153 -14.18 -6.02 -2.01
N GLN A 154 -13.03 -6.66 -2.20
CA GLN A 154 -12.32 -7.34 -1.14
C GLN A 154 -11.66 -6.32 -0.23
N LYS A 155 -11.90 -6.47 1.07
CA LYS A 155 -11.16 -5.80 2.13
C LYS A 155 -10.61 -6.85 3.08
N ILE A 156 -9.29 -6.90 3.19
CA ILE A 156 -8.60 -7.85 4.04
C ILE A 156 -7.51 -7.15 4.81
N LYS A 157 -7.28 -7.57 6.05
CA LYS A 157 -6.20 -7.09 6.87
C LYS A 157 -5.36 -8.27 7.35
N PHE A 158 -4.06 -8.07 7.32
CA PHE A 158 -3.07 -9.02 7.81
C PHE A 158 -2.30 -8.38 8.96
N CYS A 159 -2.04 -9.16 10.01
CA CYS A 159 -1.26 -8.72 11.16
C CYS A 159 0.12 -9.38 11.16
N GLY A 160 1.10 -8.61 11.63
CA GLY A 160 2.47 -9.05 11.81
C GLY A 160 2.96 -8.64 13.19
N THR A 161 3.99 -9.37 13.64
CA THR A 161 4.80 -9.00 14.79
C THR A 161 6.27 -9.16 14.42
N GLY A 162 7.12 -8.52 15.22
CA GLY A 162 8.56 -8.42 14.97
C GLY A 162 8.91 -7.20 14.12
N GLY A 163 10.16 -6.78 14.23
CA GLY A 163 10.69 -5.76 13.35
C GLY A 163 11.32 -6.40 12.10
N THR A 164 11.56 -5.54 11.12
CA THR A 164 12.09 -5.87 9.81
C THR A 164 13.25 -4.94 9.55
N GLU A 165 14.46 -5.50 9.52
CA GLU A 165 15.67 -4.74 9.24
C GLU A 165 15.63 -4.14 7.82
N SER A 166 16.43 -3.09 7.62
CA SER A 166 16.63 -2.51 6.30
C SER A 166 17.10 -3.56 5.29
N ASN A 167 16.60 -3.42 4.05
CA ASN A 167 16.87 -4.31 2.93
C ASN A 167 16.41 -5.75 3.17
N SER A 168 15.42 -5.94 4.05
CA SER A 168 14.78 -7.22 4.33
C SER A 168 13.30 -7.18 3.94
N GLN A 169 12.80 -8.34 3.51
CA GLN A 169 11.40 -8.54 3.15
C GLN A 169 10.66 -9.24 4.30
N ARG A 170 9.45 -8.78 4.59
CA ARG A 170 8.54 -9.37 5.56
C ARG A 170 7.19 -9.67 4.91
N THR A 171 6.79 -10.93 4.95
CA THR A 171 5.47 -11.36 4.48
C THR A 171 4.48 -11.44 5.64
N LEU A 172 3.33 -10.80 5.49
CA LEU A 172 2.18 -10.85 6.40
C LEU A 172 1.08 -11.69 5.74
N SER A 173 0.74 -12.83 6.33
CA SER A 173 -0.25 -13.78 5.83
C SER A 173 -1.35 -14.12 6.86
N THR A 174 -1.14 -13.78 8.14
CA THR A 174 -2.11 -14.04 9.21
C THR A 174 -3.21 -12.99 9.20
N LYS A 175 -4.45 -13.40 8.94
CA LYS A 175 -5.62 -12.50 8.93
C LYS A 175 -5.97 -12.00 10.33
N CYS A 176 -6.36 -10.73 10.40
CA CYS A 176 -6.90 -9.99 11.54
C CYS A 176 -7.71 -8.79 10.97
#